data_AF-A0A9P7CT94-F1
#
_entry.id   AF-A0A9P7CT94-F1
#
_cell.length_a   1.000
_cell.length_b   1.000
_cell.length_c   1.000
_cell.angle_alpha   90.00
_cell.angle_beta   90.00
_cell.angle_gamma   90.00
#
_symmetry.space_group_name_H-M   'P 1'
#
loop_
_entity.id
_entity.type
_entity.pdbx_description
1 polymer ?
#
loop_
_entity_poly.entity_id
_entity_poly.type
_entity_poly.pdbx_seq_one_letter_code
_entity_poly.pdbx_strand_id
1 'polypeptide(L)'
;MNSAHLDIPQFVIIHDYLNNSYKHPIIHYVFEQEEFPQVPKEKLIVVELDSTATQLTNVDSYNPDFQVTDCVLEQSRLNSQFEREDSNLFNLTIEGVSIPTIHETIDDIDHLKEAASQFKER
;
A
#
# COMPACT_ATOMS: atom_id res chain seq x y z
N MET A 1 34.09 -8.21 -7.96
CA MET A 1 32.88 -8.64 -7.22
C MET A 1 31.74 -8.54 -8.22
N ASN A 2 31.15 -9.67 -8.62
CA ASN A 2 29.93 -9.62 -9.45
C ASN A 2 28.85 -8.95 -8.60
N SER A 3 28.41 -7.76 -9.01
CA SER A 3 27.17 -7.19 -8.51
C SER A 3 26.07 -8.19 -8.87
N ALA A 4 25.56 -8.92 -7.88
CA ALA A 4 24.34 -9.70 -8.06
C ALA A 4 23.26 -8.70 -8.50
N HIS A 5 22.74 -8.88 -9.71
CA HIS A 5 21.60 -8.10 -10.17
C HIS A 5 20.41 -8.54 -9.32
N LEU A 6 19.90 -7.63 -8.48
CA LEU A 6 18.66 -7.85 -7.75
C LEU A 6 17.54 -7.25 -8.59
N ASP A 7 16.51 -8.05 -8.86
CA ASP A 7 15.37 -7.64 -9.66
C ASP A 7 14.34 -6.89 -8.78
N ILE A 8 14.81 -5.83 -8.12
CA ILE A 8 14.02 -5.06 -7.17
C ILE A 8 12.86 -4.38 -7.89
N PRO A 9 11.62 -4.47 -7.37
CA PRO A 9 10.46 -3.83 -8.00
C PRO A 9 10.68 -2.33 -8.19
N GLN A 10 10.54 -1.82 -9.41
CA GLN A 10 10.76 -0.39 -9.69
C GLN A 10 9.46 0.42 -9.63
N PHE A 11 8.32 -0.25 -9.83
CA PHE A 11 7.01 0.37 -9.84
C PHE A 11 6.20 -0.16 -8.66
N VAL A 12 6.04 0.66 -7.62
CA VAL A 12 5.21 0.33 -6.47
C VAL A 12 3.98 1.24 -6.46
N ILE A 13 2.81 0.63 -6.33
CA ILE A 13 1.53 1.33 -6.23
C ILE A 13 0.70 0.77 -5.07
N ILE A 14 -0.08 1.63 -4.43
CA ILE A 14 -1.12 1.23 -3.49
C ILE A 14 -2.47 1.42 -4.18
N HIS A 15 -3.26 0.35 -4.25
CA HIS A 15 -4.64 0.38 -4.72
C HIS A 15 -5.58 0.34 -3.51
N ASP A 16 -6.35 1.42 -3.33
CA ASP A 16 -7.37 1.53 -2.29
C ASP A 16 -8.75 1.26 -2.87
N TYR A 17 -9.30 0.09 -2.56
CA TYR A 17 -10.58 -0.37 -3.08
C TYR A 17 -11.77 0.47 -2.62
N LEU A 18 -11.73 0.99 -1.39
CA LEU A 18 -12.86 1.76 -0.85
C LEU A 18 -13.06 3.05 -1.64
N ASN A 19 -11.95 3.74 -1.91
CA ASN A 19 -11.95 5.02 -2.61
C ASN A 19 -11.74 4.88 -4.13
N ASN A 20 -11.57 3.64 -4.63
CA ASN A 20 -11.20 3.33 -6.01
C ASN A 20 -10.06 4.22 -6.52
N SER A 21 -8.96 4.27 -5.75
CA SER A 21 -7.86 5.21 -5.99
C SER A 21 -6.50 4.52 -5.98
N TYR A 22 -5.57 5.05 -6.78
CA TYR A 22 -4.18 4.61 -6.84
C TYR A 22 -3.28 5.67 -6.22
N LYS A 23 -2.38 5.25 -5.34
CA LYS A 23 -1.44 6.12 -4.62
C LYS A 23 -0.01 5.63 -4.84
N HIS A 24 0.92 6.56 -4.99
CA HIS A 24 2.36 6.27 -5.03
C HIS A 24 2.95 6.43 -3.62
N PRO A 25 3.40 5.34 -2.98
CA PRO A 25 4.04 5.44 -1.67
C PRO A 25 5.46 6.02 -1.78
N ILE A 26 5.97 6.50 -0.65
CA ILE A 26 7.42 6.72 -0.49
C ILE A 26 8.04 5.35 -0.17
N ILE A 27 9.03 4.95 -0.96
CA ILE A 27 9.62 3.61 -0.91
C ILE A 27 11.00 3.69 -0.24
N HIS A 28 11.25 2.79 0.70
CA HIS A 28 12.56 2.58 1.31
C HIS A 28 12.93 1.11 1.13
N TYR A 29 14.02 0.84 0.42
CA TYR A 29 14.64 -0.49 0.40
C TYR A 29 15.56 -0.61 1.59
N VAL A 30 15.43 -1.70 2.35
CA VAL A 30 16.23 -1.97 3.55
C VAL A 30 16.80 -3.37 3.44
N PHE A 31 18.12 -3.48 3.39
CA PHE A 31 18.82 -4.76 3.37
C PHE A 31 19.23 -5.19 4.79
N GLU A 32 19.51 -6.49 5.01
CA GLU A 32 19.76 -7.07 6.36
C GLU A 32 20.83 -6.36 7.22
N GLN A 33 21.75 -5.63 6.58
CA GLN A 33 22.88 -4.96 7.24
C GLN A 33 22.69 -3.44 7.36
N GLU A 34 21.54 -2.93 6.94
CA GLU A 34 21.22 -1.51 6.97
C GLU A 34 20.34 -1.16 8.17
N GLU A 35 20.47 0.08 8.64
CA GLU A 35 19.59 0.60 9.68
C GLU A 35 18.19 0.85 9.12
N PHE A 36 17.17 0.52 9.91
CA PHE A 36 15.79 0.79 9.54
C PHE A 36 15.54 2.31 9.44
N PRO A 37 14.84 2.80 8.40
CA PRO A 37 14.64 4.23 8.19
C PRO A 37 13.80 4.85 9.32
N GLN A 38 14.08 6.11 9.64
CA GLN A 38 13.37 6.86 10.69
C GLN A 38 11.99 7.33 10.21
N VAL A 39 11.06 6.38 10.08
CA VAL A 39 9.69 6.63 9.63
C VAL A 39 8.71 6.29 10.77
N PRO A 40 7.66 7.11 11.00
CA PRO A 40 6.64 6.81 12.01
C PRO A 40 5.97 5.46 11.74
N LYS A 41 5.93 4.60 12.76
CA LYS A 41 5.46 3.21 12.63
C LYS A 41 4.03 3.13 12.10
N GLU A 42 3.17 4.02 12.56
CA GLU A 42 1.76 4.13 12.17
C GLU A 42 1.54 4.57 10.72
N LYS A 43 2.60 4.80 9.93
CA LYS A 43 2.51 5.15 8.51
C LYS A 43 3.24 4.15 7.61
N LEU A 44 3.52 2.95 8.13
CA LEU A 44 4.34 1.95 7.45
C LEU A 44 3.51 0.78 6.95
N ILE A 45 3.90 0.31 5.77
CA ILE A 45 3.62 -1.02 5.25
C ILE A 45 4.99 -1.64 5.00
N VAL A 46 5.24 -2.80 5.59
CA VAL A 46 6.48 -3.55 5.42
C VAL A 46 6.20 -4.68 4.45
N VAL A 47 6.97 -4.72 3.37
CA VAL A 47 6.91 -5.79 2.37
C VAL A 47 8.24 -6.53 2.41
N GLU A 48 8.17 -7.81 2.72
CA GLU A 48 9.34 -8.69 2.72
C GLU A 48 9.39 -9.47 1.41
N LEU A 49 10.59 -9.48 0.83
CA LEU A 49 10.91 -10.23 -0.38
C LEU A 49 11.96 -11.30 -0.06
N ASP A 50 12.01 -12.33 -0.90
CA ASP A 50 13.08 -13.31 -0.84
C ASP A 50 14.45 -12.70 -1.21
N SER A 51 15.52 -13.50 -1.05
CA SER A 51 16.89 -13.06 -1.34
C SER A 51 17.14 -12.67 -2.80
N THR A 52 16.21 -12.97 -3.71
CA THR A 52 16.29 -12.62 -5.13
C THR A 52 15.42 -11.41 -5.50
N ALA A 53 14.62 -10.91 -4.56
CA ALA A 53 13.59 -9.89 -4.78
C ALA A 53 12.49 -10.29 -5.79
N THR A 54 12.33 -11.58 -6.08
CA THR A 54 11.38 -12.06 -7.11
C THR A 54 10.09 -12.63 -6.55
N GLN A 55 10.03 -12.88 -5.24
CA GLN A 55 8.87 -13.43 -4.56
C GLN A 55 8.59 -12.67 -3.27
N LEU A 56 7.29 -12.50 -2.98
CA LEU A 56 6.80 -11.99 -1.71
C LEU A 56 6.89 -13.08 -0.64
N THR A 57 7.47 -12.75 0.50
CA THR A 57 7.52 -13.65 1.66
C THR A 57 6.50 -13.25 2.72
N ASN A 58 6.30 -11.95 2.94
CA ASN A 58 5.36 -11.44 3.92
C ASN A 58 4.97 -9.98 3.61
N VAL A 59 3.81 -9.55 4.09
CA VAL A 59 3.36 -8.15 4.04
C VAL A 59 2.62 -7.80 5.32
N ASP A 60 3.12 -6.79 6.03
CA ASP A 60 2.55 -6.29 7.28
C ASP A 60 2.20 -4.80 7.16
N SER A 61 0.94 -4.46 7.41
CA SER A 61 0.52 -3.06 7.54
C SER A 61 0.50 -2.66 9.02
N TYR A 62 1.18 -1.56 9.34
CA TYR A 62 1.11 -0.91 10.65
C TYR A 62 0.28 0.38 10.61
N ASN A 63 -0.25 0.73 9.44
CA ASN A 63 -1.08 1.91 9.25
C ASN A 63 -2.49 1.65 9.79
N PRO A 64 -2.96 2.38 10.82
CA PRO A 64 -4.29 2.19 11.39
C PRO A 64 -5.41 2.65 10.44
N ASP A 65 -5.10 3.47 9.44
CA ASP A 65 -6.06 4.03 8.49
C ASP A 65 -6.13 3.22 7.20
N PHE A 66 -5.32 2.16 7.05
CA PHE A 66 -5.26 1.35 5.84
C PHE A 66 -4.96 -0.12 6.14
N GLN A 67 -5.93 -0.98 5.83
CA GLN A 67 -5.79 -2.42 5.94
C GLN A 67 -5.38 -3.01 4.60
N VAL A 68 -4.21 -3.62 4.54
CA VAL A 68 -3.76 -4.40 3.37
C VAL A 68 -4.62 -5.66 3.27
N THR A 69 -5.11 -5.94 2.07
CA THR A 69 -5.92 -7.11 1.73
C THR A 69 -5.15 -8.09 0.85
N ASP A 70 -4.29 -7.59 -0.02
CA ASP A 70 -3.44 -8.41 -0.87
C ASP A 70 -2.17 -7.65 -1.26
N CYS A 71 -1.16 -8.37 -1.73
CA CYS A 71 0.02 -7.78 -2.33
C CYS A 71 0.50 -8.65 -3.48
N VAL A 72 0.60 -8.03 -4.66
CA VAL A 72 0.87 -8.73 -5.90
C VAL A 72 2.19 -8.22 -6.48
N LEU A 73 3.11 -9.15 -6.71
CA LEU A 73 4.38 -8.90 -7.37
C LEU A 73 4.32 -9.50 -8.79
N GLU A 74 4.34 -8.63 -9.79
CA GLU A 74 4.17 -9.03 -11.20
C GLU A 74 5.41 -8.68 -12.02
N GLN A 75 5.88 -9.63 -12.82
CA GLN A 75 6.93 -9.38 -13.79
C GLN A 75 6.34 -8.75 -15.06
N SER A 76 6.71 -7.50 -15.34
CA SER A 76 6.41 -6.83 -16.59
C SER A 76 7.23 -7.42 -17.73
N ARG A 77 6.55 -7.85 -18.80
CA ARG A 77 7.20 -8.14 -20.08
C ARG A 77 7.18 -6.87 -20.93
N LEU A 78 8.25 -6.09 -20.89
CA LEU A 78 8.42 -5.00 -21.85
C LEU A 78 8.67 -5.59 -23.25
N ASN A 79 7.66 -5.53 -24.11
CA ASN A 79 7.81 -5.80 -25.55
C ASN A 79 8.42 -4.58 -26.27
N SER A 80 9.49 -3.99 -25.72
CA SER A 80 10.16 -2.85 -26.35
C SER A 80 11.26 -3.36 -27.28
N GLN A 81 11.17 -3.04 -28.58
CA GLN A 81 12.21 -3.36 -29.58
C GLN A 81 13.53 -2.58 -29.36
N PHE A 82 13.67 -1.85 -28.25
CA PHE A 82 14.72 -0.85 -28.03
C PHE A 82 15.58 -1.09 -26.78
N GLU A 83 15.29 -2.09 -25.95
CA GLU A 83 16.10 -2.37 -24.76
C GLU A 83 16.88 -3.68 -24.91
N ARG A 84 18.19 -3.59 -24.68
CA ARG A 84 19.11 -4.73 -24.64
C ARG A 84 18.83 -5.55 -23.38
N GLU A 85 18.63 -6.85 -23.59
CA GLU A 85 18.93 -7.98 -22.70
C GLU A 85 18.49 -7.85 -21.22
N ASP A 86 17.47 -8.65 -20.87
CA ASP A 86 17.28 -9.30 -19.57
C ASP A 86 17.01 -8.43 -18.32
N SER A 87 16.39 -7.25 -18.46
CA SER A 87 15.82 -6.55 -17.30
C SER A 87 14.47 -7.17 -16.90
N ASN A 88 14.48 -8.05 -15.90
CA ASN A 88 13.24 -8.50 -15.25
C ASN A 88 12.66 -7.33 -14.45
N LEU A 89 11.76 -6.55 -15.07
CA LEU A 89 11.09 -5.45 -14.40
C LEU A 89 9.93 -5.99 -13.57
N PHE A 90 10.00 -5.79 -12.26
CA PHE A 90 8.91 -6.14 -11.37
C PHE A 90 8.08 -4.92 -10.97
N ASN A 91 6.77 -5.13 -10.91
CA ASN A 91 5.79 -4.20 -10.39
C ASN A 91 5.23 -4.78 -9.09
N LEU A 92 5.09 -3.94 -8.07
CA LEU A 92 4.49 -4.30 -6.81
C LEU A 92 3.19 -3.51 -6.61
N THR A 93 2.08 -4.22 -6.53
CA THR A 93 0.77 -3.64 -6.21
C THR A 93 0.41 -4.05 -4.80
N ILE A 94 0.27 -3.08 -3.91
CA ILE A 94 -0.24 -3.29 -2.56
C ILE A 94 -1.72 -2.96 -2.58
N GLU A 95 -2.57 -3.94 -2.35
CA GLU A 95 -4.01 -3.76 -2.36
C GLU A 95 -4.54 -3.65 -0.94
N GLY A 96 -5.52 -2.79 -0.74
CA GLY A 96 -6.15 -2.66 0.56
C GLY A 96 -7.36 -1.74 0.56
N VAL A 97 -7.83 -1.48 1.77
CA VAL A 97 -9.00 -0.63 2.03
C VAL A 97 -8.62 0.42 3.06
N SER A 98 -8.87 1.69 2.73
CA SER A 98 -8.81 2.73 3.76
C SER A 98 -9.92 2.52 4.79
N ILE A 99 -9.61 2.76 6.06
CA ILE A 99 -10.61 2.71 7.13
C ILE A 99 -11.33 4.07 7.16
N PRO A 100 -12.68 4.10 7.06
CA PRO A 100 -13.43 5.34 7.19
C PRO A 100 -13.19 5.95 8.57
N THR A 101 -12.66 7.16 8.61
CA THR A 101 -12.63 7.93 9.86
C THR A 101 -14.06 8.27 10.25
N ILE A 102 -14.52 7.74 11.39
CA ILE A 102 -15.88 7.92 11.95
C ILE A 102 -16.23 9.40 12.24
N HIS A 103 -15.31 10.34 12.03
CA HIS A 103 -15.52 11.76 12.31
C HIS A 103 -16.61 12.44 11.49
N GLU A 104 -17.04 11.91 10.34
CA GLU A 104 -18.09 12.54 9.54
C GLU A 104 -19.52 12.08 9.89
N THR A 105 -19.69 11.03 10.72
CA THR A 105 -21.04 10.44 10.97
C THR A 105 -21.72 10.91 12.25
N ILE A 106 -21.00 11.61 13.14
CA ILE A 106 -21.58 12.02 14.44
C ILE A 106 -22.46 13.26 14.27
N ASP A 107 -22.08 14.21 13.40
CA ASP A 107 -22.86 15.43 13.17
C ASP A 107 -24.26 15.14 12.57
N ASP A 108 -24.35 14.13 11.68
CA ASP A 108 -25.63 13.73 11.08
C ASP A 108 -26.59 13.02 12.07
N ILE A 109 -26.05 12.32 13.07
CA ILE A 109 -26.86 11.66 14.10
C ILE A 109 -27.54 12.70 15.00
N ASP A 110 -26.88 13.81 15.28
CA ASP A 110 -27.43 14.84 16.15
C ASP A 110 -28.56 15.62 15.47
N HIS A 111 -28.47 15.86 14.15
CA HIS A 111 -29.58 16.40 13.37
C HIS A 111 -30.80 15.46 13.29
N LEU A 112 -30.58 14.14 13.23
CA LEU A 112 -31.66 13.16 13.26
C LEU A 112 -32.36 13.09 14.62
N LYS A 113 -31.62 13.26 15.73
CA LYS A 113 -32.20 13.31 17.08
C LYS A 113 -33.03 14.58 17.31
N GLU A 114 -32.60 15.72 16.79
CA GLU A 114 -33.39 16.96 16.84
C GLU A 114 -34.69 16.84 16.04
N ALA A 115 -34.62 16.31 14.81
CA ALA A 115 -35.80 16.11 13.97
C ALA A 115 -36.81 15.11 14.60
N ALA A 116 -36.31 14.04 15.24
CA ALA A 116 -37.16 13.08 15.95
C ALA A 116 -37.81 13.67 17.21
N SER A 117 -37.15 14.61 17.88
CA SER A 117 -37.70 15.30 19.06
C SER A 117 -38.82 16.27 18.68
N GLN A 118 -38.67 16.99 17.57
CA GLN A 118 -39.72 17.88 17.04
C GLN A 118 -40.97 17.15 16.55
N PHE A 119 -40.83 15.90 16.10
CA PHE A 119 -41.97 15.06 15.71
C PHE A 119 -42.79 14.54 16.91
N LYS A 120 -42.19 14.48 18.10
CA LYS A 120 -42.84 13.96 19.31
C LYS A 120 -43.64 15.01 20.09
N GLU A 121 -43.45 16.29 19.76
CA GLU A 121 -44.15 17.44 20.37
C GLU A 121 -45.37 17.93 19.55
N ARG A 122 -45.75 17.21 18.48
CA ARG A 122 -46.99 17.42 17.71
C ARG A 122 -48.00 16.31 17.99
#